data_AF-R5VQW7-F1
#
_entry.id   AF-R5VQW7-F1
#
_cell.length_a   1.000
_cell.length_b   1.000
_cell.length_c   1.000
_cell.angle_alpha   90.00
_cell.angle_beta   90.00
_cell.angle_gamma   90.00
#
_symmetry.space_group_name_H-M   'P 1'
#
loop_
_entity.id
_entity.type
_entity.pdbx_description
1 polymer ?
#
loop_
_entity_poly.entity_id
_entity_poly.type
_entity_poly.pdbx_seq_one_letter_code
_entity_poly.pdbx_strand_id
1 'polypeptide(L)'
;MKIIVTNEKYGEFVYEESFWTGKKELFLNGEKLEKSSKNVFLINNGEVVYLKGNYLTGVKLTINSETFPLMSALKWYDILLSLLPFLLILIWGNSHSLNDIVLIVGGAGAIGGGIGGGIGGMFGGLGIGINLFLSRSIKNIWLKIAVAILVTGITFLICYLIALI
;
A
#
# COMPACT_ATOMS: atom_id res chain seq x y z
N MET A 1 -2.99 10.59 0.45
CA MET A 1 -2.67 10.78 -0.99
C MET A 1 -3.74 11.67 -1.58
N LYS A 2 -3.33 12.71 -2.32
CA LYS A 2 -4.22 13.66 -2.99
C LYS A 2 -4.07 13.51 -4.49
N ILE A 3 -5.20 13.46 -5.20
CA ILE A 3 -5.25 13.31 -6.66
C ILE A 3 -6.22 14.35 -7.19
N ILE A 4 -5.80 15.06 -8.23
CA ILE A 4 -6.59 16.10 -8.87
C ILE A 4 -6.84 15.64 -10.30
N VAL A 5 -8.12 15.59 -10.69
CA VAL A 5 -8.54 15.20 -12.05
C VAL A 5 -9.58 16.20 -12.53
N THR A 6 -9.29 16.84 -13.66
CA THR A 6 -10.23 17.74 -14.32
C THR A 6 -11.10 16.94 -15.29
N ASN A 7 -12.41 17.07 -15.17
CA ASN A 7 -13.40 16.50 -16.08
C ASN A 7 -14.11 17.63 -16.84
N GLU A 8 -14.22 17.49 -18.16
CA GLU A 8 -14.82 18.53 -19.02
C GLU A 8 -16.30 18.80 -18.70
N LYS A 9 -17.04 17.80 -18.20
CA LYS A 9 -18.48 17.87 -17.95
C LYS A 9 -18.83 18.34 -16.53
N TYR A 10 -18.04 17.94 -15.54
CA TYR A 10 -18.35 18.16 -14.12
C TYR A 10 -17.40 19.14 -13.41
N GLY A 11 -16.22 19.41 -13.98
CA GLY A 11 -15.20 20.27 -13.40
C GLY A 11 -14.09 19.50 -12.68
N GLU A 12 -13.45 20.14 -11.70
CA GLU A 12 -12.29 19.60 -11.00
C GLU A 12 -12.70 18.70 -9.84
N PHE A 13 -12.27 17.44 -9.87
CA PHE A 13 -12.35 16.52 -8.75
C PHE A 13 -11.03 16.47 -7.99
N VAL A 14 -11.11 16.64 -6.67
CA VAL A 14 -10.00 16.40 -5.76
C VAL A 14 -10.33 15.21 -4.88
N TYR A 15 -9.59 14.12 -5.05
CA TYR A 15 -9.73 12.90 -4.28
C TYR A 15 -8.62 12.77 -3.24
N GLU A 16 -8.99 12.56 -1.98
CA GLU A 16 -8.04 12.31 -0.90
C GLU A 16 -8.32 10.95 -0.24
N GLU A 17 -7.28 10.12 -0.17
CA GLU A 17 -7.32 8.82 0.53
C GLU A 17 -6.16 8.68 1.51
N SER A 18 -6.46 8.33 2.75
CA SER A 18 -5.46 7.92 3.73
C SER A 18 -4.95 6.52 3.38
N PHE A 19 -3.63 6.36 3.26
CA PHE A 19 -3.01 5.08 2.94
C PHE A 19 -3.23 4.04 4.06
N TRP A 20 -3.19 4.47 5.31
CA TRP A 20 -3.31 3.58 6.47
C TRP A 20 -4.75 3.30 6.86
N THR A 21 -5.58 4.34 6.93
CA THR A 21 -6.97 4.20 7.41
C THR A 21 -7.97 3.92 6.28
N GLY A 22 -7.56 4.10 5.01
CA GLY A 22 -8.46 4.00 3.85
C GLY A 22 -9.59 5.04 3.86
N LYS A 23 -9.50 6.07 4.71
CA LYS A 23 -10.49 7.14 4.77
C LYS A 23 -10.45 7.93 3.47
N LYS A 24 -11.61 8.04 2.83
CA LYS A 24 -11.83 8.74 1.56
C LYS A 24 -12.57 10.05 1.78
N GLU A 25 -12.07 11.10 1.15
CA GLU A 25 -12.67 12.42 1.03
C GLU A 25 -12.67 12.83 -0.45
N LEU A 26 -13.71 13.55 -0.88
CA LEU A 26 -13.90 13.96 -2.25
C LEU A 26 -14.35 15.42 -2.26
N PHE A 27 -13.75 16.21 -3.13
CA PHE A 27 -14.13 17.60 -3.37
C PHE A 27 -14.45 17.77 -4.84
N LEU A 28 -15.42 18.64 -5.14
CA LEU A 28 -15.78 19.05 -6.49
C LEU A 28 -15.71 20.56 -6.57
N ASN A 29 -14.91 21.08 -7.50
CA ASN A 29 -14.70 22.53 -7.70
C ASN A 29 -14.33 23.28 -6.40
N GLY A 30 -13.55 22.62 -5.52
CA GLY A 30 -13.13 23.17 -4.23
C GLY A 30 -14.09 22.93 -3.06
N GLU A 31 -15.32 22.50 -3.31
CA GLU A 31 -16.29 22.20 -2.26
C GLU A 31 -16.22 20.74 -1.80
N LYS A 32 -16.18 20.53 -0.48
CA LYS A 32 -16.14 19.19 0.10
C LYS A 32 -17.50 18.52 -0.02
N LEU A 33 -17.56 17.37 -0.68
CA LEU A 33 -18.80 16.62 -0.84
C LEU A 33 -19.22 15.93 0.46
N GLU A 34 -20.53 15.91 0.72
CA GLU A 34 -21.08 15.21 1.88
C GLU A 34 -20.97 13.71 1.68
N LYS A 35 -20.46 13.01 2.70
CA LYS A 35 -20.25 11.57 2.65
C LYS A 35 -21.47 10.84 3.19
N SER A 36 -22.27 10.28 2.29
CA SER A 36 -23.42 9.44 2.65
C SER A 36 -22.99 8.03 3.12
N SER A 37 -21.95 7.46 2.53
CA SER A 37 -21.39 6.15 2.92
C SER A 37 -19.89 6.07 2.64
N LYS A 38 -19.24 4.95 2.98
CA LYS A 38 -17.79 4.72 2.80
C LYS A 38 -17.31 5.08 1.38
N ASN A 39 -18.14 4.79 0.38
CA ASN A 39 -17.86 4.92 -1.05
C ASN A 39 -18.90 5.78 -1.79
N VAL A 40 -19.79 6.48 -1.09
CA VAL A 40 -20.92 7.23 -1.70
C VAL A 40 -20.90 8.66 -1.18
N PHE A 41 -20.94 9.62 -2.11
CA PHE A 41 -20.92 11.04 -1.82
C PHE A 41 -22.09 11.73 -2.51
N LEU A 42 -22.57 12.83 -1.92
CA LEU A 42 -23.67 13.63 -2.45
C LEU A 42 -23.11 14.94 -3.01
N ILE A 43 -23.59 15.30 -4.21
CA ILE A 43 -23.38 16.63 -4.81
C ILE A 43 -24.53 17.53 -4.36
N ASN A 44 -24.27 18.83 -4.19
CA ASN A 44 -25.27 19.84 -3.81
C ASN A 44 -26.52 19.86 -4.70
N ASN A 45 -26.43 19.36 -5.94
CA ASN A 45 -27.55 19.23 -6.87
C ASN A 45 -28.43 17.97 -6.63
N GLY A 46 -28.16 17.17 -5.59
CA GLY A 46 -28.88 15.93 -5.29
C GLY A 46 -28.37 14.69 -6.05
N GLU A 47 -27.37 14.85 -6.92
CA GLU A 47 -26.75 13.71 -7.61
C GLU A 47 -25.84 12.89 -6.68
N VAL A 48 -25.77 11.59 -6.95
CA VAL A 48 -24.99 10.64 -6.14
C VAL A 48 -23.72 10.22 -6.88
N VAL A 49 -22.58 10.35 -6.20
CA VAL A 49 -21.27 9.92 -6.69
C VAL A 49 -20.87 8.62 -6.03
N TYR A 50 -20.55 7.61 -6.84
CA TYR A 50 -20.05 6.33 -6.38
C TYR A 50 -18.54 6.21 -6.64
N LEU A 51 -17.77 5.91 -5.59
CA LEU A 51 -16.35 5.59 -5.72
C LEU A 51 -16.12 4.08 -5.64
N LYS A 52 -15.60 3.49 -6.72
CA LYS A 52 -15.22 2.08 -6.76
C LYS A 52 -13.70 1.91 -6.73
N GLY A 53 -13.25 0.96 -5.91
CA GLY A 53 -11.82 0.64 -5.75
C GLY A 53 -11.18 1.36 -4.56
N ASN A 54 -9.86 1.39 -4.54
CA ASN A 54 -9.02 1.95 -3.47
C ASN A 54 -7.66 2.33 -4.02
N TYR A 55 -6.77 2.80 -3.14
CA TYR A 55 -5.36 3.00 -3.46
C TYR A 55 -4.80 1.87 -4.33
N LEU A 56 -4.75 0.63 -3.86
CA LEU A 56 -4.06 -0.46 -4.57
C LEU A 56 -4.67 -0.81 -5.94
N THR A 57 -6.00 -0.90 -6.01
CA THR A 57 -6.76 -1.33 -7.20
C THR A 57 -7.08 -0.20 -8.18
N GLY A 58 -6.74 1.04 -7.81
CA GLY A 58 -7.17 2.23 -8.52
C GLY A 58 -8.58 2.66 -8.08
N VAL A 59 -8.90 3.92 -8.34
CA VAL A 59 -10.19 4.50 -7.96
C VAL A 59 -10.90 4.98 -9.22
N LYS A 60 -12.15 4.55 -9.35
CA LYS A 60 -13.08 4.99 -10.39
C LYS A 60 -14.23 5.71 -9.74
N LEU A 61 -14.68 6.76 -10.39
CA LEU A 61 -15.81 7.57 -9.99
C LEU A 61 -16.95 7.33 -10.98
N THR A 62 -18.16 7.10 -10.47
CA THR A 62 -19.35 6.89 -11.29
C THR A 62 -20.41 7.91 -10.90
N ILE A 63 -20.88 8.70 -11.89
CA ILE A 63 -21.97 9.68 -11.76
C ILE A 63 -22.91 9.45 -12.93
N ASN A 64 -24.23 9.40 -12.69
CA ASN A 64 -25.26 9.22 -13.73
C ASN A 64 -24.97 8.07 -14.71
N SER A 65 -24.49 6.93 -14.21
CA SER A 65 -24.06 5.75 -14.98
C SER A 65 -22.80 5.93 -15.86
N GLU A 66 -22.19 7.11 -15.89
CA GLU A 66 -20.89 7.35 -16.54
C GLU A 66 -19.75 7.08 -15.55
N THR A 67 -18.69 6.40 -15.98
CA THR A 67 -17.56 6.02 -15.13
C THR A 67 -16.26 6.64 -15.61
N PHE A 68 -15.58 7.35 -14.70
CA PHE A 68 -14.32 8.04 -14.95
C PHE A 68 -13.21 7.47 -14.07
N PRO A 69 -12.01 7.19 -14.61
CA PRO A 69 -10.87 6.79 -13.80
C PRO A 69 -10.28 8.01 -13.07
N LEU A 70 -10.32 8.03 -11.74
CA LEU A 70 -9.60 9.03 -10.94
C LEU A 70 -8.14 8.62 -10.73
N MET A 71 -7.90 7.32 -10.58
CA MET A 71 -6.59 6.78 -10.28
C MET A 71 -6.42 5.41 -10.92
N SER A 72 -5.29 5.21 -11.61
CA SER A 72 -4.93 3.92 -12.18
C SER A 72 -4.55 2.92 -11.08
N ALA A 73 -4.78 1.64 -11.36
CA ALA A 73 -4.33 0.55 -10.50
C ALA A 73 -2.80 0.49 -10.41
N LEU A 74 -2.28 -0.05 -9.31
CA LEU A 74 -0.86 -0.41 -9.24
C LEU A 74 -0.52 -1.44 -10.31
N LYS A 75 0.68 -1.33 -10.84
CA LYS A 75 1.18 -2.32 -11.79
C LYS A 75 1.52 -3.59 -11.01
N TRP A 76 1.29 -4.75 -11.62
CA TRP A 76 1.52 -6.04 -10.98
C TRP A 76 2.96 -6.21 -10.45
N TYR A 77 3.95 -5.64 -11.16
CA TYR A 77 5.34 -5.72 -10.73
C TYR A 77 5.63 -4.86 -9.49
N ASP A 78 4.87 -3.79 -9.24
CA ASP A 78 5.00 -2.99 -8.01
C ASP A 78 4.57 -3.83 -6.80
N ILE A 79 3.55 -4.66 -6.98
CA ILE A 79 3.10 -5.64 -5.97
C ILE A 79 4.20 -6.69 -5.76
N LEU A 80 4.74 -7.26 -6.84
CA LEU A 80 5.78 -8.29 -6.75
C LEU A 80 7.05 -7.77 -6.03
N LEU A 81 7.55 -6.59 -6.42
CA LEU A 81 8.71 -5.97 -5.76
C LEU A 81 8.44 -5.68 -4.28
N SER A 82 7.20 -5.33 -3.94
CA SER A 82 6.83 -5.05 -2.56
C SER A 82 6.75 -6.29 -1.69
N LEU A 83 6.56 -7.48 -2.26
CA LEU A 83 6.55 -8.74 -1.50
C LEU A 83 7.95 -9.21 -1.08
N LEU A 84 9.02 -8.67 -1.68
CA LEU A 84 10.40 -9.10 -1.41
C LEU A 84 10.80 -9.09 0.08
N PRO A 85 10.55 -8.04 0.89
CA PRO A 85 10.90 -8.05 2.31
C PRO A 85 10.24 -9.21 3.06
N PHE A 86 8.95 -9.43 2.80
CA PHE A 86 8.20 -10.48 3.46
C PHE A 86 8.65 -11.88 3.03
N LEU A 87 8.83 -12.10 1.72
CA LEU A 87 9.27 -13.40 1.21
C LEU A 87 10.67 -13.76 1.72
N LEU A 88 11.60 -12.79 1.76
CA LEU A 88 12.94 -13.02 2.29
C LEU A 88 12.88 -13.45 3.76
N ILE A 89 12.14 -12.71 4.60
CA ILE A 89 12.01 -13.03 6.03
C ILE A 89 11.28 -14.35 6.25
N LEU A 90 10.24 -14.64 5.46
CA LEU A 90 9.49 -15.88 5.55
C LEU A 90 10.35 -17.10 5.19
N ILE A 91 11.08 -17.03 4.07
CA ILE A 91 11.92 -18.14 3.60
C ILE A 91 13.11 -18.34 4.53
N TRP A 92 13.80 -17.25 4.86
CA TRP A 92 15.00 -17.31 5.71
C TRP A 92 14.63 -17.68 7.15
N GLY A 93 13.61 -17.06 7.70
CA GLY A 93 13.20 -17.25 9.09
C GLY A 93 12.60 -18.63 9.38
N ASN A 94 12.18 -19.37 8.35
CA ASN A 94 11.71 -20.76 8.48
C ASN A 94 12.76 -21.81 8.12
N SER A 95 13.95 -21.40 7.65
CA SER A 95 15.03 -22.32 7.28
C SER A 95 16.07 -22.39 8.38
N HIS A 96 16.29 -23.57 8.96
CA HIS A 96 17.28 -23.77 10.01
C HIS A 96 18.70 -23.48 9.48
N SER A 97 19.06 -24.03 8.32
CA SER A 97 20.38 -23.84 7.71
C SER A 97 20.70 -22.38 7.36
N LEU A 98 19.69 -21.55 7.07
CA LEU A 98 19.90 -20.12 6.82
C LEU A 98 20.07 -19.34 8.13
N ASN A 99 19.35 -19.73 9.19
CA ASN A 99 19.51 -19.13 10.52
C ASN A 99 20.85 -19.49 11.16
N ASP A 100 21.46 -20.61 10.78
CA ASP A 100 22.84 -20.95 11.19
C ASP A 100 23.89 -19.98 10.60
N ILE A 101 23.59 -19.34 9.46
CA ILE A 101 24.48 -18.35 8.82
C ILE A 101 24.19 -16.94 9.36
N VAL A 102 22.92 -16.51 9.25
CA VAL A 102 22.46 -15.23 9.78
C VAL A 102 21.17 -15.46 10.54
N LEU A 103 21.26 -15.31 11.85
CA LEU A 103 20.15 -15.51 12.77
C LEU A 103 19.13 -14.38 12.63
N ILE A 104 17.91 -14.69 12.19
CA ILE A 104 16.84 -13.70 12.12
C ILE A 104 15.62 -14.12 12.92
N VAL A 105 14.77 -13.15 13.28
CA VAL A 105 13.48 -13.44 13.91
C VAL A 105 12.55 -14.12 12.91
N GLY A 106 12.21 -15.39 13.18
CA GLY A 106 11.37 -16.22 12.31
C GLY A 106 10.91 -17.51 12.98
N GLY A 107 10.05 -18.28 12.30
CA GLY A 107 9.42 -19.48 12.87
C GLY A 107 10.37 -20.62 13.24
N ALA A 108 11.52 -20.72 12.57
CA ALA A 108 12.59 -21.66 12.89
C ALA A 108 13.84 -20.97 13.48
N GLY A 109 13.77 -19.67 13.75
CA GLY A 109 14.87 -18.82 14.21
C GLY A 109 14.93 -18.64 15.73
N ALA A 110 15.70 -17.63 16.18
CA ALA A 110 16.08 -17.38 17.58
C ALA A 110 14.93 -17.34 18.59
N ILE A 111 13.82 -16.74 18.17
CA ILE A 111 12.63 -16.52 19.00
C ILE A 111 11.61 -17.56 18.52
N GLY A 112 11.55 -18.72 19.18
CA GLY A 112 10.91 -19.92 18.64
C GLY A 112 9.53 -19.74 17.97
N GLY A 113 9.26 -20.56 16.96
CA GLY A 113 7.94 -20.88 16.40
C GLY A 113 6.98 -19.70 16.23
N GLY A 114 6.01 -19.61 17.13
CA GLY A 114 4.88 -18.66 17.02
C GLY A 114 5.28 -17.20 17.24
N ILE A 115 6.21 -16.91 18.14
CA ILE A 115 6.57 -15.52 18.49
C ILE A 115 7.49 -14.95 17.41
N GLY A 116 8.51 -15.70 16.98
CA GLY A 116 9.39 -15.28 15.89
C GLY A 116 8.65 -15.18 14.56
N GLY A 117 7.74 -16.12 14.27
CA GLY A 117 6.86 -16.03 13.11
C GLY A 117 5.98 -14.78 13.12
N GLY A 118 5.41 -14.42 14.29
CA GLY A 118 4.59 -13.21 14.44
C GLY A 118 5.37 -11.91 14.23
N ILE A 119 6.55 -11.79 14.86
CA ILE A 119 7.40 -10.60 14.73
C ILE A 119 7.95 -10.48 13.31
N GLY A 120 8.47 -11.56 12.73
CA GLY A 120 8.96 -11.58 11.35
C GLY A 120 7.85 -11.25 10.35
N GLY A 121 6.65 -11.79 10.56
CA GLY A 121 5.48 -11.47 9.74
C GLY A 121 5.04 -10.01 9.85
N MET A 122 5.10 -9.41 11.04
CA MET A 122 4.78 -8.00 11.25
C MET A 122 5.75 -7.08 10.51
N PHE A 123 7.06 -7.27 10.69
CA PHE A 123 8.07 -6.42 10.03
C PHE A 123 8.11 -6.65 8.52
N GLY A 124 7.97 -7.90 8.05
CA GLY A 124 7.81 -8.20 6.64
C GLY A 124 6.57 -7.53 6.03
N GLY A 125 5.44 -7.53 6.75
CA GLY A 125 4.21 -6.85 6.37
C GLY A 125 4.35 -5.32 6.31
N LEU A 126 5.04 -4.71 7.29
CA LEU A 126 5.36 -3.29 7.27
C LEU A 126 6.28 -2.95 6.09
N GLY A 127 7.27 -3.81 5.80
CA GLY A 127 8.14 -3.69 4.63
C GLY A 127 7.34 -3.66 3.32
N ILE A 128 6.34 -4.55 3.16
CA ILE A 128 5.41 -4.52 2.02
C ILE A 128 4.70 -3.16 1.94
N GLY A 129 4.10 -2.72 3.05
CA GLY A 129 3.33 -1.47 3.10
C GLY A 129 4.16 -0.24 2.72
N ILE A 130 5.37 -0.11 3.27
CA ILE A 130 6.30 0.98 2.97
C ILE A 130 6.72 0.93 1.50
N ASN A 131 7.06 -0.25 0.97
CA ASN A 131 7.51 -0.37 -0.40
C ASN A 131 6.39 -0.07 -1.42
N LEU A 132 5.15 -0.49 -1.14
CA LEU A 132 3.97 -0.14 -1.95
C LEU A 132 3.72 1.38 -1.94
N PHE A 133 3.86 2.03 -0.78
CA PHE A 133 3.67 3.47 -0.66
C PHE A 133 4.71 4.25 -1.45
N LEU A 134 5.99 3.88 -1.33
CA LEU A 134 7.10 4.53 -2.03
C LEU A 134 7.07 4.28 -3.54
N SER A 135 6.79 3.05 -3.97
CA SER A 135 6.77 2.67 -5.38
C SER A 135 5.72 3.43 -6.19
N ARG A 136 4.65 3.93 -5.55
CA ARG A 136 3.64 4.75 -6.22
C ARG A 136 4.08 6.19 -6.48
N SER A 137 4.95 6.73 -5.63
CA SER A 137 5.50 8.07 -5.78
C SER A 137 6.63 8.11 -6.82
N ILE A 138 7.20 6.96 -7.17
CA ILE A 138 8.33 6.84 -8.09
C ILE A 138 7.85 6.46 -9.49
N LYS A 139 8.25 7.23 -10.51
CA LYS A 139 7.94 6.91 -11.92
C LYS A 139 8.99 5.99 -12.57
N ASN A 140 10.26 6.13 -12.19
CA ASN A 140 11.37 5.39 -12.79
C ASN A 140 11.48 3.97 -12.22
N ILE A 141 11.43 2.96 -13.07
CA ILE A 141 11.49 1.54 -12.68
C ILE A 141 12.78 1.16 -11.95
N TRP A 142 13.94 1.68 -12.36
CA TRP A 142 15.22 1.36 -11.72
C TRP A 142 15.27 1.87 -10.28
N LEU A 143 14.71 3.06 -10.05
CA LEU A 143 14.60 3.63 -8.71
C LEU A 143 13.64 2.82 -7.84
N LYS A 144 12.55 2.26 -8.41
CA LYS A 144 11.67 1.35 -7.66
C LYS A 144 12.40 0.08 -7.22
N ILE A 145 13.19 -0.51 -8.10
CA ILE A 145 13.98 -1.71 -7.78
C ILE A 145 14.99 -1.39 -6.67
N ALA A 146 15.72 -0.28 -6.80
CA ALA A 146 16.69 0.15 -5.79
C ALA A 146 16.03 0.39 -4.42
N VAL A 147 14.89 1.08 -4.39
CA VAL A 147 14.12 1.32 -3.15
C VAL A 147 13.60 0.01 -2.57
N ALA A 148 13.10 -0.91 -3.41
CA ALA A 148 12.64 -2.21 -2.95
C ALA A 148 13.76 -3.01 -2.26
N ILE A 149 14.94 -3.08 -2.89
CA ILE A 149 16.12 -3.74 -2.31
C ILE A 149 16.53 -3.07 -0.99
N LEU A 150 16.54 -1.73 -0.95
CA LEU A 150 16.88 -0.99 0.26
C LEU A 150 15.89 -1.26 1.41
N VAL A 151 14.58 -1.24 1.14
CA VAL A 151 13.55 -1.54 2.15
C VAL A 151 13.66 -3.00 2.61
N THR A 152 13.90 -3.94 1.70
CA THR A 152 14.15 -5.35 2.03
C THR A 152 15.36 -5.49 2.94
N GLY A 153 16.49 -4.86 2.60
CA GLY A 153 17.72 -4.91 3.40
C GLY A 153 17.54 -4.31 4.80
N ILE A 154 16.83 -3.18 4.91
CA ILE A 154 16.51 -2.56 6.21
C ILE A 154 15.61 -3.47 7.04
N THR A 155 14.58 -4.06 6.44
CA THR A 155 13.65 -4.94 7.16
C THR A 155 14.36 -6.20 7.65
N PHE A 156 15.22 -6.78 6.80
CA PHE A 156 16.06 -7.91 7.17
C PHE A 156 17.02 -7.56 8.31
N LEU A 157 17.68 -6.39 8.25
CA LEU A 157 18.56 -5.91 9.31
C LEU A 157 17.82 -5.72 10.64
N ILE A 158 16.61 -5.17 10.62
CA ILE A 158 15.78 -5.01 11.83
C ILE A 158 15.44 -6.39 12.42
N CYS A 159 15.01 -7.35 11.60
CA CYS A 159 14.73 -8.71 12.05
C CYS A 159 15.98 -9.44 12.56
N TYR A 160 17.16 -9.15 12.02
CA TYR A 160 18.43 -9.65 12.55
C TYR A 160 18.73 -9.03 13.93
N LEU A 161 18.65 -7.71 14.06
CA LEU A 161 18.94 -7.01 15.31
C LEU A 161 18.01 -7.42 16.45
N ILE A 162 16.73 -7.64 16.18
CA ILE A 162 15.78 -8.13 17.19
C ILE A 162 16.12 -9.57 17.63
N ALA A 163 16.67 -10.40 16.74
CA ALA A 163 17.05 -11.77 17.08
C ALA A 163 18.29 -11.84 17.99
N LEU A 164 19.08 -10.77 18.05
CA LEU A 164 20.26 -10.67 18.91
C LEU A 164 19.97 -10.13 20.31
N ILE A 165 18.76 -9.60 20.54
CA ILE A 165 18.30 -9.10 21.85
C ILE A 165 17.76 -10.28 22.66
#